data_AF-A0A1V1WR36-F1
#
_entry.id   AF-A0A1V1WR36-F1
#
_cell.length_a   1.000
_cell.length_b   1.000
_cell.length_c   1.000
_cell.angle_alpha   90.00
_cell.angle_beta   90.00
_cell.angle_gamma   90.00
#
_symmetry.space_group_name_H-M   'P 1'
#
loop_
_entity.id
_entity.type
_entity.pdbx_description
1 polymer ?
#
loop_
_entity_poly.entity_id
_entity_poly.type
_entity_poly.pdbx_seq_one_letter_code
_entity_poly.pdbx_strand_id
1 'polypeptide(L)'
;MVTAALARRIGAYEDKASFEIEGQIVKHFNIQTHWELNALIVARWEAFWWDDVLDTSVAFGLGPSYAADEPEIETEIYGDTSQFMIYWMLELALGLPDYPRVALITRIHHRSDAFGLIADEGGSNALAFGLKWRF
;
A
#
# COMPACT_ATOMS: atom_id res chain seq x y z
N MET A 1 -5.82 7.26 7.02
CA MET A 1 -5.79 5.85 7.44
C MET A 1 -4.41 5.49 8.00
N VAL A 2 -4.31 4.39 8.76
CA VAL A 2 -3.04 3.86 9.26
C VAL A 2 -2.81 2.45 8.72
N THR A 3 -1.59 2.15 8.28
CA THR A 3 -1.19 0.89 7.67
C THR A 3 -0.14 0.17 8.52
N ALA A 4 -0.33 -1.14 8.71
CA ALA A 4 0.72 -2.06 9.11
C ALA A 4 1.00 -3.00 7.94
N ALA A 5 2.25 -3.05 7.48
CA ALA A 5 2.66 -3.85 6.33
C ALA A 5 3.74 -4.87 6.68
N LEU A 6 3.64 -6.06 6.10
CA LEU A 6 4.64 -7.12 6.14
C LEU A 6 5.09 -7.40 4.71
N ALA A 7 6.37 -7.24 4.44
CA ALA A 7 6.94 -7.45 3.11
C ALA A 7 8.06 -8.48 3.15
N ARG A 8 8.14 -9.30 2.10
CA ARG A 8 9.22 -10.26 1.87
C ARG A 8 9.79 -10.05 0.49
N ARG A 9 11.11 -9.84 0.40
CA ARG A 9 11.82 -9.77 -0.88
C ARG A 9 11.78 -11.14 -1.56
N ILE A 10 11.38 -11.16 -2.82
CA ILE A 10 11.31 -12.36 -3.68
C ILE A 10 12.28 -12.31 -4.85
N GLY A 11 12.83 -11.13 -5.16
CA GLY A 11 13.85 -10.96 -6.18
C GLY A 11 14.57 -9.63 -6.03
N ALA A 12 15.74 -9.51 -6.64
CA ALA A 12 16.52 -8.29 -6.68
C ALA A 12 17.09 -8.09 -8.08
N TYR A 13 17.23 -6.82 -8.45
CA TYR A 13 17.95 -6.38 -9.63
C TYR A 13 19.15 -5.54 -9.18
N GLU A 14 20.33 -6.17 -9.21
CA GLU A 14 21.55 -5.64 -8.61
C GLU A 14 21.29 -5.19 -7.16
N ASP A 15 21.99 -4.14 -6.72
CA ASP A 15 21.79 -3.47 -5.45
C ASP A 15 20.86 -2.23 -5.59
N LYS A 16 20.09 -2.15 -6.69
CA LYS A 16 19.30 -0.95 -7.03
C LYS A 16 17.81 -1.10 -6.78
N ALA A 17 17.28 -2.28 -7.06
CA ALA A 17 15.85 -2.52 -7.02
C ALA A 17 15.51 -3.93 -6.54
N SER A 18 14.31 -4.08 -5.99
CA SER A 18 13.81 -5.37 -5.53
C SER A 18 12.34 -5.58 -5.85
N PHE A 19 11.96 -6.85 -5.91
CA PHE A 19 10.58 -7.29 -6.00
C PHE A 19 10.18 -7.91 -4.67
N GLU A 20 8.99 -7.56 -4.19
CA GLU A 20 8.47 -7.99 -2.89
C GLU A 20 7.05 -8.53 -3.04
N ILE A 21 6.69 -9.48 -2.17
CA ILE A 21 5.29 -9.73 -1.83
C ILE A 21 4.99 -8.98 -0.55
N GLU A 22 3.84 -8.31 -0.48
CA GLU A 22 3.44 -7.49 0.67
C GLU A 22 2.01 -7.81 1.09
N GLY A 23 1.81 -8.05 2.40
CA GLY A 23 0.49 -8.08 3.04
C GLY A 23 0.30 -6.84 3.90
N GLN A 24 -0.92 -6.29 3.92
CA GLN A 24 -1.25 -5.09 4.68
C GLN A 24 -2.53 -5.28 5.50
N ILE A 25 -2.54 -4.66 6.67
CA ILE A 25 -3.74 -4.38 7.45
C ILE A 25 -3.86 -2.87 7.55
N VAL A 26 -5.00 -2.33 7.15
CA VAL A 26 -5.27 -0.90 7.12
C VAL A 26 -6.49 -0.59 7.98
N LYS A 27 -6.37 0.44 8.81
CA LYS A 27 -7.49 1.01 9.55
C LYS A 27 -7.84 2.37 8.97
N HIS A 28 -9.08 2.50 8.53
CA HIS A 28 -9.65 3.77 8.12
C HIS A 28 -10.28 4.52 9.30
N PHE A 29 -10.34 5.84 9.17
CA PHE A 29 -10.91 6.75 10.17
C PHE A 29 -11.63 7.88 9.44
N ASN A 30 -12.47 8.62 10.18
CA ASN A 30 -13.29 9.73 9.70
C ASN A 30 -14.50 9.26 8.89
N ILE A 31 -14.55 9.55 7.58
CA ILE A 31 -15.72 9.28 6.72
C ILE A 31 -16.02 7.79 6.62
N GLN A 32 -15.00 6.95 6.70
CA GLN A 32 -15.14 5.51 6.74
C GLN A 32 -14.31 4.93 7.88
N THR A 33 -14.84 3.91 8.56
CA THR A 33 -14.23 3.37 9.78
C THR A 33 -13.91 1.87 9.69
N HIS A 34 -13.95 1.29 8.49
CA HIS A 34 -13.71 -0.14 8.30
C HIS A 34 -12.23 -0.54 8.44
N TRP A 35 -12.02 -1.84 8.58
CA TRP A 35 -10.73 -2.48 8.40
C TRP A 35 -10.57 -2.93 6.96
N GLU A 36 -9.33 -2.95 6.45
CA GLU A 36 -9.05 -3.39 5.10
C GLU A 36 -7.78 -4.24 5.06
N LEU A 37 -7.81 -5.27 4.21
CA LEU A 37 -6.72 -6.20 3.98
C LEU A 37 -6.26 -6.10 2.53
N ASN A 38 -4.96 -6.00 2.31
CA ASN A 38 -4.37 -5.95 0.97
C ASN A 38 -3.28 -7.00 0.80
N ALA A 39 -3.14 -7.51 -0.42
CA ALA A 39 -2.02 -8.36 -0.83
C ALA A 39 -1.47 -7.85 -2.15
N LEU A 40 -0.15 -7.68 -2.27
CA LEU A 40 0.47 -7.03 -3.44
C LEU A 40 1.72 -7.75 -3.92
N ILE A 41 1.96 -7.61 -5.22
CA ILE A 41 3.31 -7.66 -5.79
C ILE A 41 3.84 -6.22 -5.86
N VAL A 42 5.08 -6.02 -5.43
CA VAL A 42 5.69 -4.70 -5.27
C VAL A 42 7.02 -4.65 -6.01
N ALA A 43 7.23 -3.59 -6.78
CA ALA A 43 8.53 -3.21 -7.30
C ALA A 43 9.06 -2.03 -6.49
N ARG A 44 10.29 -2.14 -6.00
CA ARG A 44 10.94 -1.16 -5.12
C ARG A 44 12.25 -0.69 -5.72
N TRP A 45 12.47 0.62 -5.67
CA TRP A 45 13.74 1.28 -5.97
C TRP A 45 14.41 1.72 -4.66
N GLU A 46 15.68 1.39 -4.50
CA GLU A 46 16.45 1.52 -3.25
C GLU A 46 17.76 2.31 -3.47
N ALA A 47 18.22 2.50 -4.71
CA ALA A 47 19.47 3.20 -4.98
C ALA A 47 19.33 4.73 -4.96
N PHE A 48 19.37 5.31 -3.76
CA PHE A 48 19.50 6.76 -3.54
C PHE A 48 20.94 7.14 -3.16
N TRP A 49 21.41 8.31 -3.59
CA TRP A 49 22.80 8.73 -3.33
C TRP A 49 23.08 9.12 -1.86
N TRP A 50 22.05 9.12 -1.00
CA TRP A 50 22.13 9.46 0.43
C TRP A 50 21.78 8.28 1.34
N ASP A 51 21.64 7.08 0.79
CA ASP A 51 21.09 5.92 1.49
C ASP A 51 21.90 5.55 2.74
N ASP A 52 23.21 5.82 2.74
CA ASP A 52 24.11 5.65 3.88
C ASP A 52 23.75 6.50 5.11
N VAL A 53 22.96 7.57 4.93
CA VAL A 53 22.51 8.48 6.01
C VAL A 53 21.05 8.21 6.39
N LEU A 54 20.22 7.88 5.40
CA LEU A 54 18.80 7.61 5.58
C LEU A 54 18.37 6.59 4.52
N ASP A 55 18.20 5.33 4.93
CA ASP A 55 17.66 4.26 4.10
C ASP A 55 16.30 4.72 3.53
N THR A 56 16.30 4.98 2.22
CA THR A 56 15.18 5.57 1.50
C THR A 56 14.81 4.64 0.37
N SER A 57 13.52 4.31 0.25
CA SER A 57 13.04 3.61 -0.92
C SER A 57 11.71 4.15 -1.41
N VAL A 58 11.50 4.01 -2.72
CA VAL A 58 10.20 4.27 -3.35
C VAL A 58 9.69 3.00 -3.99
N ALA A 59 8.39 2.76 -3.94
CA ALA A 59 7.83 1.53 -4.44
C ALA A 59 6.47 1.73 -5.11
N PHE A 60 6.20 0.91 -6.12
CA PHE A 60 4.88 0.75 -6.72
C PHE A 60 4.41 -0.67 -6.48
N GLY A 61 3.16 -0.83 -6.03
CA GLY A 61 2.56 -2.14 -5.82
C GLY A 61 1.17 -2.24 -6.41
N LEU A 62 0.79 -3.44 -6.80
CA LEU A 62 -0.52 -3.77 -7.35
C LEU A 62 -1.01 -5.10 -6.78
N GLY A 63 -2.29 -5.18 -6.46
CA GLY A 63 -2.95 -6.42 -6.09
C GLY A 63 -4.39 -6.20 -5.58
N PRO A 64 -5.01 -7.23 -5.00
CA PRO A 64 -6.36 -7.10 -4.44
C PRO A 64 -6.40 -6.33 -3.11
N SER A 65 -7.54 -5.69 -2.89
CA SER A 65 -7.97 -5.09 -1.61
C SER A 65 -9.32 -5.67 -1.19
N TYR A 66 -9.46 -5.92 0.11
CA TYR A 66 -10.71 -6.33 0.73
C TYR A 66 -11.05 -5.45 1.93
N ALA A 67 -12.16 -4.72 1.83
CA ALA A 67 -12.76 -3.94 2.90
C ALA A 67 -13.69 -4.81 3.75
N ALA A 68 -13.56 -4.75 5.08
CA ALA A 68 -14.45 -5.48 6.00
C ALA A 68 -15.90 -5.00 5.94
N ASP A 69 -16.12 -3.75 5.53
CA ASP A 69 -17.42 -3.13 5.28
C ASP A 69 -17.32 -2.33 3.97
N GLU A 70 -18.45 -2.09 3.31
CA GLU A 70 -18.52 -1.26 2.10
C GLU A 70 -17.99 0.16 2.37
N PRO A 71 -16.98 0.64 1.62
CA PRO A 71 -16.43 1.99 1.78
C PRO A 71 -17.45 3.11 1.51
N GLU A 72 -17.92 3.76 2.58
CA GLU A 72 -18.90 4.85 2.52
C GLU A 72 -18.49 6.00 1.58
N ILE A 73 -17.20 6.36 1.54
CA ILE A 73 -16.70 7.43 0.64
C ILE A 73 -16.86 7.08 -0.85
N GLU A 74 -16.75 5.80 -1.20
CA GLU A 74 -16.82 5.36 -2.59
C GLU A 74 -18.26 5.42 -3.07
N THR A 75 -19.20 4.98 -2.23
CA THR A 75 -20.64 5.14 -2.45
C THR A 75 -21.05 6.61 -2.52
N GLU A 76 -20.48 7.49 -1.70
CA GLU A 76 -20.78 8.94 -1.77
C GLU A 76 -20.33 9.58 -3.10
N ILE A 77 -19.22 9.12 -3.67
CA ILE A 77 -18.65 9.68 -4.90
C ILE A 77 -19.28 9.08 -6.16
N TYR A 78 -19.48 7.76 -6.17
CA TYR A 78 -19.88 7.00 -7.36
C TYR A 78 -21.31 6.45 -7.29
N GLY A 79 -21.91 6.38 -6.10
CA GLY A 79 -23.25 5.81 -5.89
C GLY A 79 -23.23 4.31 -5.57
N ASP A 80 -22.10 3.65 -5.78
CA ASP A 80 -21.90 2.23 -5.47
C ASP A 80 -20.45 1.93 -5.07
N THR A 81 -20.22 0.77 -4.47
CA THR A 81 -18.89 0.27 -4.11
C THR A 81 -18.90 -1.27 -4.02
N SER A 82 -17.73 -1.85 -3.80
CA SER A 82 -17.55 -3.27 -3.52
C SER A 82 -16.53 -3.43 -2.40
N GLN A 83 -16.77 -4.42 -1.55
CA GLN A 83 -15.77 -4.82 -0.55
C GLN A 83 -14.48 -5.29 -1.21
N PHE A 84 -14.55 -5.93 -2.38
CA PHE A 84 -13.39 -6.45 -3.09
C PHE A 84 -13.07 -5.59 -4.32
N MET A 85 -11.85 -5.06 -4.39
CA MET A 85 -11.40 -4.15 -5.44
C MET A 85 -9.94 -4.40 -5.84
N ILE A 86 -9.53 -3.81 -6.96
CA ILE A 86 -8.10 -3.66 -7.28
C ILE A 86 -7.54 -2.50 -6.48
N TYR A 87 -6.32 -2.71 -5.99
CA TYR A 87 -5.57 -1.75 -5.23
C TYR A 87 -4.18 -1.59 -5.81
N TRP A 88 -3.77 -0.33 -5.96
CA TRP A 88 -2.37 0.00 -6.18
C TRP A 88 -1.89 1.04 -5.17
N MET A 89 -0.58 1.03 -4.95
CA MET A 89 0.09 2.00 -4.09
C MET A 89 1.33 2.57 -4.74
N LEU A 90 1.60 3.84 -4.43
CA LEU A 90 2.90 4.48 -4.61
C LEU A 90 3.40 4.87 -3.22
N GLU A 91 4.49 4.28 -2.77
CA GLU A 91 5.01 4.39 -1.41
C GLU A 91 6.38 5.07 -1.37
N LEU A 92 6.57 5.91 -0.36
CA LEU A 92 7.88 6.31 0.17
C LEU A 92 8.09 5.59 1.51
N ALA A 93 9.24 4.95 1.68
CA ALA A 93 9.65 4.30 2.91
C ALA A 93 10.99 4.86 3.40
N LEU A 94 11.06 5.13 4.70
CA LEU A 94 12.24 5.60 5.41
C LEU A 94 12.61 4.57 6.47
N GLY A 95 13.74 3.89 6.31
CA GLY A 95 14.26 2.92 7.27
C GLY A 95 14.64 3.56 8.60
N LEU A 96 14.48 2.82 9.70
CA LEU A 96 14.90 3.26 11.03
C LEU A 96 16.36 2.82 11.29
N PRO A 97 17.29 3.72 11.65
CA PRO A 97 18.72 3.40 11.78
C PRO A 97 19.03 2.21 12.71
N ASP A 98 18.37 2.15 13.87
CA ASP A 98 18.58 1.08 14.86
C ASP A 98 17.73 -0.19 14.59
N TYR A 99 16.81 -0.11 13.62
CA TYR A 99 15.84 -1.17 13.31
C TYR A 99 15.77 -1.37 11.79
N PRO A 100 16.79 -2.01 11.17
CA PRO A 100 16.92 -2.10 9.71
C PRO A 100 15.81 -2.92 9.02
N ARG A 101 14.94 -3.59 9.79
CA ARG A 101 13.77 -4.29 9.27
C ARG A 101 12.50 -3.43 9.30
N VAL A 102 12.53 -2.27 9.94
CA VAL A 102 11.37 -1.42 10.15
C VAL A 102 11.54 -0.13 9.36
N ALA A 103 10.49 0.24 8.64
CA ALA A 103 10.42 1.51 7.94
C ALA A 103 9.15 2.27 8.32
N LEU A 104 9.28 3.60 8.44
CA LEU A 104 8.15 4.52 8.38
C LEU A 104 7.73 4.66 6.93
N ILE A 105 6.43 4.59 6.67
CA ILE A 105 5.89 4.63 5.31
C ILE A 105 4.84 5.72 5.17
N THR A 106 4.82 6.35 4.00
CA THR A 106 3.65 7.06 3.49
C THR A 106 3.38 6.59 2.07
N ARG A 107 2.11 6.55 1.68
CA ARG A 107 1.73 6.07 0.36
C ARG A 107 0.43 6.69 -0.13
N ILE A 108 0.35 6.83 -1.45
CA ILE A 108 -0.94 6.97 -2.13
C ILE A 108 -1.60 5.61 -2.10
N HIS A 109 -2.80 5.56 -1.56
CA HIS A 109 -3.64 4.38 -1.48
C HIS A 109 -4.79 4.56 -2.47
N HIS A 110 -4.81 3.76 -3.54
CA HIS A 110 -5.83 3.86 -4.58
C HIS A 110 -6.58 2.55 -4.76
N ARG A 111 -7.90 2.60 -4.64
CA ARG A 111 -8.81 1.50 -4.94
C ARG A 111 -9.64 1.83 -6.17
N SER A 112 -9.92 0.81 -6.99
CA SER A 112 -10.84 0.92 -8.13
C SER A 112 -11.45 -0.42 -8.54
N ASP A 113 -12.54 -0.30 -9.28
CA ASP A 113 -13.23 -1.35 -10.04
C ASP A 113 -12.37 -1.99 -11.18
N ALA A 114 -11.26 -1.33 -11.53
CA ALA A 114 -10.39 -1.66 -12.67
C ALA A 114 -11.12 -1.67 -14.02
N PHE A 115 -11.85 -0.59 -14.33
CA PHE A 115 -12.60 -0.42 -15.57
C PHE A 115 -13.71 -1.47 -15.73
N GLY A 116 -14.45 -1.73 -14.65
CA GLY A 116 -15.52 -2.73 -14.61
C GLY A 116 -15.05 -4.18 -14.53
N LEU A 117 -13.76 -4.46 -14.30
CA LEU A 117 -13.23 -5.82 -14.32
C LEU A 117 -13.62 -6.62 -13.07
N ILE A 118 -13.67 -5.96 -11.90
CA ILE A 118 -13.81 -6.61 -10.59
C ILE A 118 -15.03 -6.10 -9.81
N ALA A 119 -15.51 -4.90 -10.10
CA ALA A 119 -16.71 -4.31 -9.54
C ALA A 119 -17.42 -3.48 -10.62
N ASP A 120 -18.68 -3.12 -10.40
CA ASP A 120 -19.45 -2.33 -11.38
C ASP A 120 -19.02 -0.85 -11.36
N GLU A 121 -18.86 -0.26 -10.17
CA GLU A 121 -18.40 1.10 -9.96
C GLU A 121 -17.63 1.25 -8.62
N GLY A 122 -17.16 2.47 -8.34
CA GLY A 122 -16.50 2.82 -7.09
C GLY A 122 -14.99 3.01 -7.22
N GLY A 123 -14.41 3.50 -6.14
CA GLY A 123 -12.98 3.73 -6.04
C GLY A 123 -12.66 4.98 -5.22
N SER A 124 -11.46 5.00 -4.66
CA SER A 124 -11.04 6.09 -3.79
C SER A 124 -9.54 6.29 -3.85
N ASN A 125 -9.12 7.50 -3.52
CA ASN A 125 -7.73 7.84 -3.31
C ASN A 125 -7.57 8.41 -1.91
N ALA A 126 -6.52 8.00 -1.21
CA ALA A 126 -6.20 8.57 0.08
C ALA A 126 -4.72 8.49 0.39
N LEU A 127 -4.27 9.37 1.28
CA LEU A 127 -2.92 9.32 1.82
C LEU A 127 -2.92 8.41 3.06
N ALA A 128 -2.03 7.42 3.05
CA ALA A 128 -1.85 6.49 4.15
C ALA A 128 -0.48 6.68 4.79
N PHE A 129 -0.40 6.41 6.10
CA PHE A 129 0.81 6.45 6.90
C PHE A 129 0.91 5.17 7.71
N GLY A 130 2.12 4.73 8.05
CA GLY A 130 2.24 3.46 8.76
C GLY A 130 3.63 2.99 9.05
N LEU A 131 3.70 1.73 9.45
CA LEU A 131 4.93 0.99 9.62
C LEU A 131 4.96 -0.20 8.68
N LYS A 132 6.13 -0.45 8.12
CA LYS A 132 6.44 -1.65 7.35
C LYS A 132 7.52 -2.45 8.04
N TRP A 133 7.32 -3.76 8.11
CA TRP A 133 8.35 -4.71 8.50
C TRP A 133 8.80 -5.54 7.28
N ARG A 134 10.11 -5.60 7.04
CA ARG A 134 10.75 -6.32 5.93
C ARG A 134 11.53 -7.53 6.46
N PHE A 135 11.30 -8.71 5.89
CA PHE A 135 11.96 -9.97 6.23
C PHE A 135 13.08 -10.33 5.26
#